data_AF-A0A392P5D6-F1
#
_entry.id   AF-A0A392P5D6-F1
#
_cell.length_a   1.000
_cell.length_b   1.000
_cell.length_c   1.000
_cell.angle_alpha   90.00
_cell.angle_beta   90.00
_cell.angle_gamma   90.00
#
_symmetry.space_group_name_H-M   'P 1'
#
loop_
_entity.id
_entity.type
_entity.pdbx_description
1 polymer ?
#
loop_
_entity_poly.entity_id
_entity_poly.type
_entity_poly.pdbx_seq_one_letter_code
_entity_poly.pdbx_strand_id
1 'polypeptide(L)' 'MQISTRTEDFVVDTLKLRIHIGPHLRELFKDPSKRKVMHGADKDIVWLQRDFGIYVCNLFDTGQ' A
#
# COMPACT_ATOMS: atom_id res chain seq x y z
N MET A 1 8.15 -3.85 0.22
CA MET A 1 7.01 -3.07 0.75
C MET A 1 6.93 -3.30 2.24
N GLN A 2 6.70 -2.25 3.02
CA GLN A 2 6.56 -2.33 4.48
C GLN A 2 5.12 -2.01 4.85
N ILE A 3 4.51 -2.84 5.70
CA ILE A 3 3.15 -2.64 6.19
C ILE A 3 3.16 -2.90 7.68
N SER A 4 2.60 -1.98 8.45
CA SER A 4 2.42 -2.13 9.89
C SER A 4 0.94 -2.10 10.23
N THR A 5 0.56 -2.91 11.20
CA THR A 5 -0.74 -2.84 11.88
C THR A 5 -0.53 -2.22 13.26
N ARG A 6 -1.53 -2.32 14.15
CA ARG A 6 -1.36 -1.89 15.55
C ARG A 6 -0.52 -2.84 16.37
N THR A 7 -0.36 -4.08 15.93
CA THR A 7 0.22 -5.17 16.73
C THR A 7 1.40 -5.85 16.05
N GLU A 8 1.53 -5.73 14.74
CA GLU A 8 2.50 -6.50 13.94
C GLU A 8 3.04 -5.69 12.77
N ASP A 9 4.30 -5.97 12.44
CA ASP A 9 5.04 -5.38 11.32
C ASP A 9 5.35 -6.45 10.27
N PHE A 10 5.21 -6.08 9.00
CA PHE A 10 5.41 -6.96 7.86
C PHE A 10 6.39 -6.35 6.87
N VAL A 11 7.33 -7.18 6.41
CA VAL A 11 8.20 -6.89 5.27
C VAL A 11 7.80 -7.82 4.13
N VAL A 12 7.29 -7.25 3.06
CA VAL A 12 6.84 -7.97 1.86
C VAL A 12 7.89 -7.84 0.76
N ASP A 13 8.41 -8.98 0.30
CA ASP A 13 9.29 -9.06 -0.87
C ASP A 13 8.49 -8.79 -2.16
N THR A 14 8.66 -7.59 -2.70
CA THR A 14 7.93 -7.11 -3.88
C THR A 14 8.47 -7.63 -5.20
N LEU A 15 9.65 -8.24 -5.21
CA LEU A 15 10.23 -8.82 -6.42
C LEU A 15 9.75 -10.26 -6.56
N LYS A 16 9.87 -11.05 -5.49
CA LYS A 16 9.41 -12.45 -5.49
C LYS A 16 7.90 -12.57 -5.62
N LEU A 17 7.14 -11.70 -4.97
CA LEU A 17 5.67 -11.76 -4.93
C LEU A 17 4.99 -10.81 -5.92
N ARG A 18 5.72 -10.27 -6.90
CA ARG A 18 5.26 -9.16 -7.75
C ARG A 18 3.86 -9.35 -8.32
N ILE A 19 3.57 -10.54 -8.87
CA ILE A 19 2.26 -10.86 -9.48
C ILE A 19 1.16 -11.17 -8.46
N HIS A 20 1.52 -11.46 -7.21
CA HIS A 20 0.59 -11.83 -6.15
C HIS A 20 0.12 -10.62 -5.33
N ILE A 21 0.94 -9.57 -5.23
CA ILE A 21 0.64 -8.38 -4.41
C ILE A 21 -0.68 -7.71 -4.83
N GLY A 22 -0.83 -7.41 -6.13
CA GLY A 22 -2.03 -6.76 -6.66
C GLY A 22 -3.33 -7.51 -6.32
N PRO A 23 -3.47 -8.78 -6.72
CA PRO A 23 -4.67 -9.57 -6.43
C PRO A 23 -5.05 -9.64 -4.95
N HIS A 24 -4.09 -9.67 -4.03
CA HIS A 24 -4.38 -9.86 -2.60
C HIS A 24 -4.57 -8.56 -1.82
N LEU A 25 -3.89 -7.46 -2.20
CA LEU A 25 -3.92 -6.22 -1.43
C LEU A 25 -4.86 -5.15 -2.01
N ARG A 26 -5.25 -5.25 -3.28
CA ARG A 26 -6.03 -4.19 -3.95
C ARG A 26 -7.32 -3.84 -3.21
N GLU A 27 -8.08 -4.82 -2.74
CA GLU A 27 -9.34 -4.57 -2.04
C GLU A 27 -9.14 -3.86 -0.70
N LEU A 28 -8.07 -4.21 0.05
CA LEU A 28 -7.73 -3.53 1.30
C LEU A 28 -7.35 -2.06 1.08
N PHE A 29 -6.60 -1.77 0.01
CA PHE A 29 -6.20 -0.39 -0.32
C PHE A 29 -7.33 0.45 -0.91
N LYS A 30 -8.30 -0.17 -1.58
CA LYS A 30 -9.52 0.49 -2.09
C LYS A 30 -10.57 0.77 -1.01
N ASP A 31 -10.58 0.01 0.08
CA ASP A 31 -11.57 0.14 1.14
C ASP A 31 -11.51 1.54 1.82
N PRO A 32 -12.57 2.37 1.72
CA PRO A 32 -12.61 3.69 2.33
C PRO A 32 -12.74 3.64 3.86
N SER A 33 -13.18 2.53 4.45
CA SER A 33 -13.28 2.37 5.91
C SER A 33 -11.92 2.18 6.59
N LYS A 34 -10.89 1.81 5.83
CA LYS A 34 -9.53 1.60 6.32
C LYS A 34 -8.64 2.78 5.94
N ARG A 35 -8.13 3.52 6.92
CA ARG A 35 -7.13 4.57 6.67
C ARG A 35 -5.77 3.97 6.37
N LYS A 36 -5.13 4.40 5.28
CA LYS A 36 -3.72 4.09 4.99
C LYS A 36 -2.88 5.29 5.42
N VAL A 37 -1.91 5.07 6.28
CA VAL A 37 -1.00 6.13 6.76
C VAL A 37 0.34 5.98 6.07
N MET A 38 0.84 7.06 5.47
CA MET A 38 2.12 7.09 4.75
C MET A 38 2.86 8.41 5.05
N HIS A 39 4.08 8.56 4.54
CA HIS A 39 4.90 9.77 4.72
C HIS A 39 5.58 10.16 3.41
N GLY A 40 5.14 11.25 2.78
CA GLY A 40 5.64 11.70 1.48
C GLY A 40 5.29 10.71 0.36
N ALA A 41 4.02 10.34 0.26
CA ALA A 41 3.56 9.20 -0.53
C ALA A 41 3.53 9.43 -2.05
N ASP A 42 3.94 10.60 -2.54
CA ASP A 42 3.84 10.99 -3.96
C ASP A 42 4.39 9.95 -4.92
N LYS A 43 5.56 9.37 -4.59
CA LYS A 43 6.19 8.33 -5.41
C LYS A 43 5.60 6.96 -5.18
N ASP A 44 5.24 6.64 -3.94
CA ASP A 44 4.64 5.35 -3.61
C ASP A 44 3.30 5.14 -4.34
N ILE A 45 2.48 6.18 -4.46
CA ILE A 45 1.23 6.13 -5.22
C ILE A 45 1.49 5.72 -6.68
N VAL A 46 2.50 6.31 -7.31
CA VAL A 46 2.86 5.96 -8.71
C VAL A 46 3.38 4.53 -8.81
N TRP A 47 4.23 4.09 -7.88
CA TRP A 47 4.78 2.74 -7.90
C TRP A 47 3.71 1.68 -7.64
N LEU A 48 2.81 1.91 -6.69
CA LEU A 48 1.69 1.01 -6.39
C LEU A 48 0.78 0.80 -7.61
N GLN A 49 0.48 1.87 -8.34
CA GLN A 49 -0.34 1.80 -9.55
C GLN A 49 0.40 1.09 -10.70
N ARG A 50 1.64 1.52 -10.99
CA ARG A 50 2.45 1.00 -12.09
C ARG A 50 2.76 -0.49 -11.91
N ASP A 51 3.18 -0.89 -10.72
CA ASP A 51 3.79 -2.21 -10.52
C ASP A 51 2.80 -3.28 -10.05
N PHE A 52 1.76 -2.87 -9.32
CA PHE A 52 0.81 -3.80 -8.70
C PHE A 52 -0.66 -3.51 -9.05
N GLY A 53 -0.95 -2.43 -9.79
CA GLY A 53 -2.32 -2.01 -10.10
C GLY A 53 -3.12 -1.71 -8.84
N ILE A 54 -2.47 -1.16 -7.81
CA ILE A 54 -3.08 -0.78 -6.53
C ILE A 54 -3.33 0.73 -6.52
N TYR A 55 -4.57 1.11 -6.19
CA TYR A 55 -4.96 2.49 -5.95
C TYR A 55 -5.33 2.64 -4.47
N VAL A 56 -4.99 3.78 -3.88
CA VAL A 56 -5.15 4.02 -2.44
C VAL A 56 -6.34 4.95 -2.20
N CYS A 57 -7.33 4.49 -1.44
CA CYS A 57 -8.44 5.30 -0.95
C CYS A 57 -8.24 5.63 0.54
N ASN A 58 -8.72 6.78 1.04
CA ASN A 58 -8.57 7.17 2.46
C ASN A 58 -7.10 7.16 2.94
N LEU A 59 -6.23 7.84 2.17
CA LEU A 59 -4.84 8.08 2.52
C LEU A 59 -4.75 9.25 3.52
N PHE A 60 -3.95 9.08 4.56
CA PHE A 60 -3.46 10.16 5.42
C PHE A 60 -1.95 10.23 5.27
N ASP A 61 -1.46 11.30 4.64
CA ASP A 61 -0.04 11.52 4.42
C ASP A 61 0.51 12.43 5.53
N THR A 62 1.53 11.95 6.24
CA THR A 62 2.20 12.69 7.33
C THR A 62 3.33 13.59 6.84
N GLY A 63 3.69 13.52 5.56
CA GLY A 63 4.67 14.41 4.93
C GLY A 63 4.07 15.72 4.42
N GLN A 64 2.74 15.88 4.55
CA GLN A 64 1.99 17.11 4.28
C GLN A 64 1.57 17.76 5.61
#